data_AF-A0A3A4R7V9-F1
#
_entry.id   AF-A0A3A4R7V9-F1
#
_cell.length_a   1.000
_cell.length_b   1.000
_cell.length_c   1.000
_cell.angle_alpha   90.00
_cell.angle_beta   90.00
_cell.angle_gamma   90.00
#
_symmetry.space_group_name_H-M   'P 1'
#
loop_
_entity.id
_entity.type
_entity.pdbx_description
1 polymer ?
#
loop_
_entity_poly.entity_id
_entity_poly.type
_entity_poly.pdbx_seq_one_letter_code
_entity_poly.pdbx_strand_id
1 'polypeptide(L)' 'MIQINFKLPSTAELKKAAMAELEKQVSVKARHAAARHGGVSVRFSRKPDGTIRTVEFQGSDAAIQAAKDAVADGSS' A
#
# COMPACT_ATOMS: atom_id res chain seq x y z
N MET A 1 -25.39 34.63 -8.48
CA MET A 1 -24.51 34.22 -7.36
C MET A 1 -24.33 32.72 -7.47
N ILE A 2 -23.15 32.25 -7.88
CA ILE A 2 -22.89 30.81 -8.07
C ILE A 2 -22.44 30.26 -6.72
N GLN A 3 -23.27 29.42 -6.08
CA GLN A 3 -22.90 28.72 -4.86
C GLN A 3 -21.98 27.55 -5.23
N ILE A 4 -20.67 27.76 -5.15
CA ILE A 4 -19.69 26.66 -5.26
C ILE A 4 -19.71 25.93 -3.92
N ASN A 5 -20.49 24.84 -3.85
CA ASN A 5 -20.53 23.97 -2.69
C ASN A 5 -19.26 23.11 -2.69
N PHE A 6 -18.18 23.58 -2.07
CA PHE A 6 -17.00 22.77 -1.83
C PHE A 6 -17.35 21.64 -0.85
N LYS A 7 -17.71 20.47 -1.40
CA LYS A 7 -17.73 19.22 -0.64
C LYS A 7 -16.29 18.89 -0.28
N LEU A 8 -15.84 19.38 0.88
CA LEU A 8 -14.56 18.95 1.44
C LEU A 8 -14.63 17.42 1.63
N PRO A 9 -13.62 16.67 1.14
CA PRO A 9 -13.58 15.24 1.34
C PRO A 9 -13.62 14.96 2.84
N SER A 10 -14.47 14.03 3.25
CA SER A 10 -14.57 13.66 4.66
C SER A 10 -13.21 13.15 5.16
N THR A 11 -12.95 13.25 6.46
CA THR A 11 -11.70 12.75 7.07
C THR A 11 -11.41 11.28 6.71
N ALA A 12 -12.47 10.48 6.51
CA ALA A 12 -12.37 9.10 6.04
C ALA A 12 -11.86 8.98 4.58
N GLU A 13 -12.25 9.90 3.70
CA GLU A 13 -11.78 9.93 2.31
C GLU A 13 -10.32 10.37 2.22
N LEU A 14 -9.93 11.36 3.04
CA LEU A 14 -8.53 11.77 3.17
C LEU A 14 -7.65 10.62 3.68
N LYS A 15 -8.11 9.87 4.69
CA LYS A 15 -7.40 8.68 5.19
C LYS A 15 -7.28 7.58 4.14
N LYS A 16 -8.34 7.34 3.36
CA LYS A 16 -8.29 6.38 2.24
C LYS A 16 -7.29 6.81 1.17
N ALA A 17 -7.26 8.09 0.82
CA ALA A 17 -6.32 8.61 -0.17
C ALA A 17 -4.86 8.46 0.31
N ALA A 18 -4.58 8.83 1.56
CA ALA A 18 -3.26 8.65 2.17
C ALA A 18 -2.84 7.16 2.23
N MET A 19 -3.78 6.27 2.58
CA MET A 19 -3.54 4.83 2.60
C MET A 19 -3.30 4.26 1.20
N ALA A 20 -4.04 4.71 0.18
CA ALA A 20 -3.84 4.26 -1.20
C ALA A 20 -2.44 4.60 -1.72
N GLU A 21 -1.89 5.75 -1.33
CA GLU A 21 -0.52 6.12 -1.68
C GLU A 21 0.51 5.26 -0.94
N LEU A 22 0.29 4.95 0.34
CA LEU A 22 1.09 3.98 1.08
C LEU A 22 1.04 2.58 0.44
N GLU A 23 -0.15 2.09 0.07
CA GLU A 23 -0.32 0.81 -0.62
C GLU A 23 0.48 0.78 -1.93
N LYS A 24 0.42 1.87 -2.70
CA LYS A 24 1.18 2.00 -3.95
C LYS A 24 2.68 1.97 -3.69
N GLN A 25 3.18 2.72 -2.70
CA GLN A 25 4.60 2.74 -2.37
C GLN A 25 5.10 1.37 -1.90
N VAL A 26 4.37 0.71 -0.99
CA VAL A 26 4.66 -0.65 -0.52
C VAL A 26 4.68 -1.62 -1.70
N SER A 27 3.69 -1.55 -2.59
CA SER A 27 3.62 -2.41 -3.78
C SER A 27 4.81 -2.24 -4.71
N VAL A 28 5.18 -0.98 -5.00
CA VAL A 28 6.31 -0.66 -5.88
C VAL A 28 7.61 -1.14 -5.26
N LYS A 29 7.85 -0.86 -3.97
CA LYS A 29 9.07 -1.25 -3.27
C LYS A 29 9.21 -2.78 -3.21
N ALA A 30 8.13 -3.47 -2.81
CA ALA A 30 8.07 -4.93 -2.77
C ALA A 30 8.30 -5.57 -4.15
N ARG A 31 7.61 -5.08 -5.18
CA ARG A 31 7.73 -5.60 -6.55
C ARG A 31 9.13 -5.35 -7.12
N HIS A 32 9.73 -4.20 -6.84
CA HIS A 32 11.06 -3.87 -7.32
C HIS A 32 12.14 -4.73 -6.66
N ALA A 33 12.08 -4.91 -5.33
CA ALA A 33 12.99 -5.78 -4.60
C ALA A 33 12.85 -7.25 -5.04
N ALA A 34 11.60 -7.70 -5.23
CA ALA A 34 11.30 -9.04 -5.69
C ALA A 34 11.58 -9.29 -7.19
N ALA A 35 11.81 -8.24 -8.00
CA ALA A 35 11.92 -8.36 -9.45
C ALA A 35 13.01 -9.36 -9.87
N ARG A 36 14.11 -9.42 -9.11
CA ARG A 36 15.24 -10.34 -9.34
C ARG A 36 14.91 -11.81 -9.05
N HIS A 37 13.79 -12.08 -8.37
CA HIS A 37 13.34 -13.39 -7.93
C HIS A 37 12.04 -13.86 -8.61
N GLY A 38 11.62 -13.19 -9.70
CA GLY A 38 10.39 -13.49 -10.43
C GLY A 38 9.20 -12.59 -10.07
N GLY A 39 9.40 -11.63 -9.16
CA GLY A 39 8.38 -10.69 -8.70
C GLY A 39 7.50 -11.23 -7.56
N VAL A 40 6.71 -10.33 -6.97
CA VAL A 40 5.67 -10.68 -6.00
C VAL A 40 4.34 -10.03 -6.36
N SER A 41 3.26 -10.70 -6.02
CA SER A 41 1.94 -10.09 -5.88
C SER A 41 1.74 -9.62 -4.45
N VAL A 42 1.22 -8.41 -4.28
CA VAL A 42 0.93 -7.82 -2.98
C VAL A 42 -0.57 -7.72 -2.80
N ARG A 43 -1.08 -8.24 -1.68
CA ARG A 43 -2.51 -8.19 -1.32
C ARG A 43 -2.66 -7.38 -0.05
N PHE A 44 -3.49 -6.34 -0.12
CA PHE A 44 -3.82 -5.49 1.03
C PHE A 44 -5.19 -5.88 1.56
N SER A 45 -5.25 -6.17 2.85
CA SER A 45 -6.49 -6.29 3.59
C SER A 45 -6.73 -4.98 4.32
N ARG A 46 -7.93 -4.39 4.19
CA ARG A 46 -8.27 -3.10 4.78
C ARG A 46 -9.28 -3.26 5.92
N LYS A 47 -9.17 -2.42 6.94
CA LYS A 47 -10.16 -2.28 8.01
C LYS A 47 -11.37 -1.48 7.52
N PRO A 48 -12.53 -1.58 8.20
CA PRO A 48 -13.70 -0.76 7.87
C PRO A 48 -13.45 0.75 7.97
N ASP A 49 -12.46 1.20 8.75
CA ASP A 49 -12.05 2.61 8.82
C ASP A 49 -11.18 3.08 7.63
N GLY A 50 -10.83 2.17 6.72
CA GLY A 50 -10.05 2.46 5.51
C GLY A 50 -8.53 2.31 5.67
N THR A 51 -8.03 2.03 6.88
CA THR A 51 -6.62 1.73 7.11
C THR A 51 -6.24 0.32 6.65
N ILE A 52 -4.96 0.13 6.29
CA ILE A 52 -4.41 -1.19 5.99
C ILE A 52 -4.39 -2.01 7.29
N ARG A 53 -5.00 -3.19 7.24
CA ARG A 53 -4.97 -4.19 8.32
C ARG A 53 -3.76 -5.11 8.17
N THR A 54 -3.56 -5.63 6.97
CA THR A 54 -2.55 -6.66 6.68
C THR A 54 -2.06 -6.51 5.26
N VAL A 55 -0.77 -6.80 5.06
CA VAL A 55 -0.13 -6.88 3.74
C VAL A 55 0.39 -8.30 3.57
N GLU A 56 -0.07 -8.99 2.54
CA GLU A 56 0.35 -10.34 2.20
C GLU A 56 1.13 -10.34 0.89
N PHE A 57 2.26 -11.05 0.87
CA PHE A 57 3.10 -11.20 -0.31
C PHE A 57 2.97 -12.63 -0.85
N GLN A 58 2.77 -12.76 -2.15
CA GLN A 58 2.67 -14.04 -2.85
C GLN A 58 3.72 -14.11 -3.95
N GLY A 59 4.39 -15.24 -4.05
CA GLY A 59 5.47 -15.48 -5.01
C GLY A 59 6.40 -16.58 -4.50
N SER A 60 7.57 -16.69 -5.12
CA SER A 60 8.64 -17.56 -4.63
C SER A 60 9.12 -17.11 -3.24
N ASP A 61 9.59 -18.04 -2.41
CA ASP A 61 10.03 -17.74 -1.04
C ASP A 61 11.09 -16.62 -1.00
N ALA A 62 12.08 -16.67 -1.90
CA ALA A 62 13.09 -15.63 -2.05
C ALA A 62 12.50 -14.26 -2.45
N ALA A 63 11.46 -14.24 -3.28
CA ALA A 63 10.78 -13.01 -3.70
C ALA A 63 9.97 -12.40 -2.55
N ILE A 64 9.29 -13.24 -1.77
CA ILE A 64 8.57 -12.85 -0.56
C ILE A 64 9.54 -12.28 0.48
N GLN A 65 10.67 -12.94 0.69
CA GLN A 65 11.67 -12.48 1.66
C GLN A 65 12.27 -11.13 1.24
N ALA A 66 12.65 -10.97 -0.03
CA ALA A 66 13.14 -9.69 -0.56
C ALA A 66 12.10 -8.57 -0.45
N ALA A 67 10.83 -8.87 -0.70
CA ALA A 67 9.74 -7.91 -0.54
C ALA A 67 9.54 -7.49 0.92
N LYS A 68 9.55 -8.45 1.86
CA LYS A 68 9.42 -8.19 3.30
C LYS A 68 10.55 -7.32 3.82
N ASP A 69 11.79 -7.67 3.46
CA ASP A 69 13.00 -6.93 3.86
C ASP A 69 12.94 -5.49 3.37
N ALA A 70 12.64 -5.29 2.08
CA ALA A 70 12.52 -3.97 1.50
C ALA A 70 11.39 -3.13 2.13
N VAL A 71 10.26 -3.75 2.51
CA VAL A 71 9.15 -3.03 3.16
C VAL A 71 9.46 -2.73 4.63
N ALA A 72 10.12 -3.64 5.35
CA ALA A 72 10.51 -3.46 6.76
C ALA A 72 11.57 -2.36 6.96
N ASP A 73 12.53 -2.26 6.03
CA ASP A 73 13.61 -1.26 6.04
C ASP A 73 13.13 0.19 5.90
N GLY A 74 11.86 0.41 5.51
CA GLY A 74 11.24 1.76 5.50
C GLY A 74 10.85 2.32 6.87
N SER A 75 11.26 1.67 7.98
CA SER A 75 10.91 2.05 9.36
C SER A 75 12.10 2.54 10.20
N SER A 76 13.26 2.82 9.59
CA SER A 76 14.43 3.42 10.28
C SER A 76 14.54 4.92 10.09
#